data_AF-A0A8J2WP70-F1
#
_entry.id   AF-A0A8J2WP70-F1
#
_cell.length_a   1.000
_cell.length_b   1.000
_cell.length_c   1.000
_cell.angle_alpha   90.00
_cell.angle_beta   90.00
_cell.angle_gamma   90.00
#
_symmetry.space_group_name_H-M   'P 1'
#
loop_
_entity.id
_entity.type
_entity.pdbx_description
1 polymer ?
#
loop_
_entity_poly.entity_id
_entity_poly.type
_entity_poly.pdbx_seq_one_letter_code
_entity_poly.pdbx_strand_id
1 'polypeptide(L)'
;MAASFRNLPGNNQTDYSTFIRYFYVVTYVVPPILPVALTAKLQPFHNVVLAKKIFCLNAKHISLGGGVDIACFDKTGTLTEMDIDLAGAIPIQRAEFQKPVLQLSKLPDTHQILKVTTTCHTLIKVSDQLNGYSFDRKMFDTAKWKFANGTAGVHSDYGLIGQRKGNECYNVFMKRAPEFIAKPCDPSTVPSNYCEVHLLKLYTTQGYRVIALAAKTMNPQITWGMSHEVEFKLELTGLSVMRNQSKGRRFGGSAS
;
A
#
# COMPACT_ATOMS: atom_id res chain seq x y z
N MET A 1 59.41 -27.45 -9.09
CA MET A 1 60.56 -27.82 -8.25
C MET A 1 60.41 -29.28 -7.89
N ALA A 2 61.14 -30.15 -8.59
CA ALA A 2 61.05 -31.60 -8.47
C ALA A 2 61.82 -32.08 -7.23
N ALA A 3 61.16 -32.80 -6.32
CA ALA A 3 61.85 -33.44 -5.20
C ALA A 3 62.29 -34.84 -5.60
N SER A 4 63.59 -34.95 -5.85
CA SER A 4 64.35 -36.16 -6.20
C SER A 4 64.22 -37.25 -5.12
N PHE A 5 63.75 -38.44 -5.51
CA PHE A 5 63.89 -39.67 -4.72
C PHE A 5 65.38 -40.08 -4.66
N ARG A 6 65.99 -40.09 -3.48
CA ARG A 6 67.23 -40.85 -3.22
C ARG A 6 67.09 -41.69 -1.95
N ASN A 7 67.45 -42.95 -2.10
CA ASN A 7 67.46 -44.03 -1.12
C ASN A 7 68.31 -43.70 0.13
N LEU A 8 67.84 -44.13 1.30
CA LEU A 8 68.70 -44.42 2.46
C LEU A 8 68.26 -45.76 3.12
N PRO A 9 69.21 -46.57 3.61
CA PRO A 9 68.96 -47.95 4.04
C PRO A 9 68.55 -48.03 5.53
N GLY A 10 67.73 -49.03 5.87
CA GLY A 10 67.77 -49.76 7.14
C GLY A 10 67.29 -49.07 8.43
N ASN A 11 66.13 -49.54 8.91
CA ASN A 11 65.69 -49.67 10.30
C ASN A 11 64.98 -48.47 10.99
N ASN A 12 63.69 -48.68 11.33
CA ASN A 12 62.78 -47.89 12.19
C ASN A 12 62.46 -46.41 11.84
N GLN A 13 62.88 -45.88 10.69
CA GLN A 13 62.49 -44.52 10.22
C GLN A 13 61.35 -44.48 9.18
N THR A 14 60.87 -45.64 8.73
CA THR A 14 59.87 -45.77 7.65
C THR A 14 58.47 -45.30 8.05
N ASP A 15 58.13 -45.36 9.34
CA ASP A 15 56.79 -45.05 9.81
C ASP A 15 56.47 -43.55 9.66
N TYR A 16 57.25 -42.68 10.30
CA TYR A 16 57.06 -41.22 10.25
C TYR A 16 57.18 -40.64 8.83
N SER A 17 58.06 -41.20 7.99
CA SER A 17 58.24 -40.73 6.62
C SER A 17 56.99 -40.95 5.75
N THR A 18 56.26 -42.03 6.00
CA THR A 18 55.00 -42.36 5.32
C THR A 18 53.88 -41.44 5.78
N PHE A 19 53.81 -41.19 7.10
CA PHE A 19 52.87 -40.22 7.68
C PHE A 19 53.08 -38.79 7.13
N ILE A 20 54.31 -38.31 7.06
CA ILE A 20 54.61 -36.97 6.52
C ILE A 20 54.22 -36.86 5.04
N ARG A 21 54.48 -37.90 4.24
CA ARG A 21 54.07 -37.94 2.82
C ARG A 21 52.55 -37.91 2.65
N TYR A 22 51.80 -38.60 3.52
CA TYR A 22 50.33 -38.55 3.52
C TYR A 22 49.80 -37.14 3.77
N PHE A 23 50.28 -36.47 4.83
CA PHE A 23 49.87 -35.09 5.14
C PHE A 23 50.26 -34.11 4.03
N TYR A 24 51.38 -34.33 3.34
CA TYR A 24 51.80 -33.52 2.21
C TYR A 24 50.83 -33.63 1.01
N VAL A 25 50.35 -34.84 0.71
CA VAL A 25 49.33 -35.05 -0.34
C VAL A 25 47.99 -34.41 0.05
N VAL A 26 47.56 -34.57 1.31
CA VAL A 26 46.29 -33.98 1.79
C VAL A 26 46.33 -32.45 1.73
N THR A 27 47.41 -31.82 2.20
CA THR A 27 47.58 -30.36 2.18
C THR A 27 47.78 -29.80 0.77
N TYR A 28 48.30 -30.61 -0.17
CA TYR A 28 48.36 -30.26 -1.59
C TYR A 28 46.97 -30.27 -2.26
N VAL A 29 46.15 -31.28 -1.95
CA VAL A 29 44.80 -31.43 -2.53
C VAL A 29 43.81 -30.43 -1.95
N VAL A 30 43.91 -30.10 -0.67
CA VAL A 30 43.06 -29.10 0.00
C VAL A 30 43.93 -27.95 0.50
N PRO A 31 44.18 -26.94 -0.35
CA PRO A 31 44.96 -25.80 0.05
C PRO A 31 44.25 -25.08 1.20
N PRO A 32 44.94 -24.80 2.33
CA PRO A 32 44.33 -24.09 3.45
C PRO A 32 43.87 -22.66 3.10
N ILE A 33 44.32 -22.12 1.96
CA ILE A 33 43.97 -20.78 1.47
C ILE A 33 42.65 -20.73 0.67
N LEU A 34 42.11 -21.89 0.28
CA LEU A 34 40.92 -21.97 -0.59
C LEU A 34 39.70 -21.21 -0.02
N PRO A 35 39.36 -21.30 1.29
CA PRO A 35 38.23 -20.55 1.85
C PRO A 35 38.41 -19.03 1.79
N VAL A 36 39.64 -18.54 1.95
CA VAL A 36 39.99 -17.12 1.89
C VAL A 36 39.87 -16.61 0.45
N ALA A 37 40.37 -17.38 -0.51
CA ALA A 37 40.30 -17.04 -1.93
C ALA A 37 38.85 -16.94 -2.43
N LEU A 38 37.97 -17.86 -2.01
CA LEU A 38 36.54 -17.82 -2.33
C LEU A 38 35.86 -16.56 -1.76
N THR A 39 36.20 -16.19 -0.53
CA THR A 39 35.62 -15.00 0.12
C THR A 39 36.10 -13.71 -0.55
N ALA A 40 37.39 -13.62 -0.91
CA ALA A 40 37.95 -12.45 -1.60
C ALA A 40 37.30 -12.22 -2.98
N LYS A 41 36.93 -13.29 -3.70
CA LYS A 41 36.25 -13.18 -4.99
C LYS A 41 34.83 -12.61 -4.91
N LEU A 42 34.17 -12.69 -3.77
CA LEU A 42 32.80 -12.17 -3.58
C LEU A 42 32.79 -10.65 -3.29
N GLN A 43 33.92 -10.07 -2.87
CA GLN A 43 34.00 -8.67 -2.45
C GLN A 43 33.62 -7.65 -3.55
N PRO A 44 34.10 -7.77 -4.81
CA PRO A 44 33.72 -6.84 -5.87
C PRO A 44 32.21 -6.92 -6.18
N PHE A 45 31.64 -8.12 -6.16
CA PHE A 45 30.21 -8.34 -6.36
C PHE A 45 29.38 -7.68 -5.26
N HIS A 46 29.80 -7.83 -4.01
CA HIS A 46 29.15 -7.17 -2.88
C HIS A 46 29.13 -5.65 -3.06
N ASN A 47 30.25 -5.04 -3.46
CA ASN A 47 30.33 -3.59 -3.70
C ASN A 47 29.41 -3.10 -4.83
N VAL A 48 29.30 -3.85 -5.94
CA VAL A 48 28.38 -3.52 -7.05
C VAL A 48 26.92 -3.59 -6.59
N VAL A 49 26.57 -4.60 -5.81
CA VAL A 49 25.20 -4.81 -5.29
C VAL A 49 24.85 -3.71 -4.25
N LEU A 50 25.80 -3.34 -3.39
CA LEU A 50 25.66 -2.21 -2.46
C LEU A 50 25.50 -0.87 -3.19
N ALA A 51 26.25 -0.63 -4.27
CA ALA A 51 26.10 0.58 -5.09
C ALA A 51 24.70 0.70 -5.70
N LYS A 52 24.02 -0.43 -5.94
CA LYS A 52 22.61 -0.50 -6.37
C LYS A 52 21.59 -0.42 -5.21
N LYS A 53 22.04 -0.08 -3.99
CA LYS A 53 21.23 -0.04 -2.75
C LYS A 53 20.61 -1.39 -2.38
N ILE A 54 21.23 -2.49 -2.80
CA ILE A 54 20.82 -3.84 -2.40
C ILE A 54 21.77 -4.28 -1.29
N PHE A 55 21.23 -4.50 -0.09
CA PHE A 55 22.02 -4.91 1.06
C PHE A 55 21.92 -6.42 1.25
N CYS A 56 23.05 -7.11 1.18
CA CYS A 56 23.12 -8.54 1.41
C CYS A 56 23.66 -8.81 2.82
N LEU A 57 22.82 -9.35 3.71
CA LEU A 57 23.25 -9.70 5.07
C LEU A 57 24.17 -10.93 5.11
N ASN A 58 24.14 -11.77 4.06
CA ASN A 58 24.94 -12.98 3.97
C ASN A 58 25.52 -13.15 2.57
N ALA A 59 26.80 -12.79 2.41
CA ALA A 59 27.51 -12.78 1.13
C ALA A 59 27.52 -14.14 0.40
N LYS A 60 27.36 -15.27 1.12
CA LYS A 60 27.28 -16.61 0.51
C LYS A 60 26.03 -16.78 -0.37
N HIS A 61 24.98 -16.01 -0.12
CA HIS A 61 23.76 -16.06 -0.93
C HIS A 61 23.84 -15.26 -2.22
N ILE A 62 24.85 -14.38 -2.37
CA ILE A 62 25.04 -13.60 -3.60
C ILE A 62 25.28 -14.55 -4.79
N SER A 63 26.07 -15.60 -4.60
CA SER A 63 26.34 -16.61 -5.63
C SER A 63 25.14 -17.50 -5.94
N LEU A 64 24.18 -17.65 -5.03
CA LEU A 64 22.97 -18.44 -5.26
C LEU A 64 21.97 -17.70 -6.15
N GLY A 65 21.98 -16.36 -6.14
CA GLY A 65 21.04 -15.55 -6.91
C GLY A 65 21.13 -15.72 -8.44
N GLY A 66 22.28 -16.18 -8.96
CA GLY A 66 22.47 -16.43 -10.39
C GLY A 66 21.87 -17.75 -10.90
N GLY A 67 21.55 -18.68 -10.00
CA GLY A 67 21.00 -20.01 -10.34
C GLY A 67 19.51 -20.16 -9.99
N VAL A 68 18.78 -19.06 -9.89
CA VAL A 68 17.35 -19.08 -9.53
C VAL A 68 16.50 -19.18 -10.80
N ASP A 69 15.75 -20.27 -10.95
CA ASP A 69 14.83 -20.47 -12.09
C ASP A 69 13.41 -19.94 -11.82
N ILE A 70 13.01 -19.85 -10.54
CA ILE A 70 11.67 -19.44 -10.12
C ILE A 70 11.78 -18.29 -9.11
N ALA A 71 11.12 -17.18 -9.40
CA ALA A 71 11.00 -16.04 -8.49
C ALA A 71 9.56 -15.87 -8.00
N CYS A 72 9.35 -16.05 -6.70
CA CYS A 72 8.07 -15.78 -6.05
C CYS A 72 8.03 -14.32 -5.59
N PHE A 73 7.01 -13.58 -6.01
CA PHE A 73 6.79 -12.20 -5.57
C PHE A 73 5.58 -12.12 -4.65
N ASP A 74 5.77 -11.54 -3.48
CA ASP A 74 4.64 -11.12 -2.66
C ASP A 74 3.92 -9.92 -3.30
N LYS A 75 2.60 -9.79 -3.08
CA LYS A 75 1.79 -8.74 -3.69
C LYS A 75 1.83 -7.44 -2.89
N THR A 76 1.51 -7.51 -1.61
CA THR A 76 1.30 -6.33 -0.75
C THR A 76 2.65 -5.82 -0.24
N GLY A 77 2.96 -4.53 -0.43
CA GLY A 77 4.24 -3.95 -0.02
C GLY A 77 5.44 -4.29 -0.92
N THR A 78 5.36 -5.36 -1.71
CA THR A 78 6.40 -5.78 -2.67
C THR A 78 6.10 -5.28 -4.09
N LEU A 79 5.05 -5.80 -4.75
CA LEU A 79 4.64 -5.38 -6.11
C LEU A 79 3.77 -4.12 -6.11
N THR A 80 2.94 -3.96 -5.08
CA THR A 80 2.06 -2.80 -4.92
C THR A 80 2.67 -1.83 -3.91
N GLU A 81 2.45 -0.54 -4.12
CA GLU A 81 2.62 0.42 -3.04
C GLU A 81 1.56 0.11 -1.98
N MET A 82 1.88 0.33 -0.71
CA MET A 82 0.83 0.29 0.33
C MET A 82 -0.13 1.47 0.21
N ASP A 83 0.17 2.40 -0.68
CA ASP A 83 -0.64 3.55 -1.01
C ASP A 83 -1.76 3.16 -1.97
N ILE A 84 -2.98 3.43 -1.52
CA ILE A 84 -4.19 3.41 -2.32
C ILE A 84 -4.32 4.75 -3.04
N ASP A 85 -4.88 4.76 -4.25
CA ASP A 85 -5.12 5.96 -5.03
C ASP A 85 -6.60 6.09 -5.36
N LEU A 86 -7.08 7.33 -5.46
CA LEU A 86 -8.47 7.59 -5.83
C LEU A 86 -8.59 7.55 -7.35
N ALA A 87 -9.27 6.52 -7.88
CA ALA A 87 -9.49 6.38 -9.32
C ALA A 87 -10.55 7.37 -9.83
N GLY A 88 -11.54 7.69 -8.99
CA GLY A 88 -12.57 8.68 -9.29
C GLY A 88 -13.80 8.54 -8.38
N ALA A 89 -14.82 9.32 -8.68
CA ALA A 89 -16.13 9.23 -8.05
C ALA A 89 -17.24 9.12 -9.09
N ILE A 90 -18.32 8.43 -8.75
CA ILE A 90 -19.48 8.19 -9.60
C ILE A 90 -20.66 8.88 -8.91
N PRO A 91 -21.13 10.02 -9.42
CA PRO A 91 -22.26 10.70 -8.82
C PRO A 91 -23.52 9.88 -8.99
N ILE A 92 -24.41 9.99 -8.02
CA ILE A 92 -25.77 9.46 -8.11
C ILE A 92 -26.70 10.67 -8.04
N GLN A 93 -27.57 10.80 -9.03
CA GLN A 93 -28.59 11.85 -9.07
C GLN A 93 -29.89 11.24 -9.57
N ARG A 94 -31.01 11.55 -8.90
CA ARG A 94 -32.34 11.03 -9.24
C ARG A 94 -32.38 9.49 -9.35
N ALA A 95 -31.73 8.80 -8.41
CA ALA A 95 -31.61 7.34 -8.40
C ALA A 95 -30.93 6.73 -9.65
N GLU A 96 -30.08 7.48 -10.34
CA GLU A 96 -29.30 6.98 -11.48
C GLU A 96 -27.81 7.28 -11.33
N PHE A 97 -26.98 6.34 -11.76
CA PHE A 97 -25.53 6.51 -11.83
C PHE A 97 -25.16 7.45 -12.97
N GLN A 98 -24.42 8.50 -12.63
CA GLN A 98 -23.91 9.47 -13.58
C GLN A 98 -22.53 9.06 -14.12
N LYS A 99 -22.02 9.82 -15.11
CA LYS A 99 -20.70 9.58 -15.68
C LYS A 99 -19.60 9.68 -14.60
N PRO A 100 -18.64 8.73 -14.57
CA PRO A 100 -17.53 8.77 -13.62
C PRO A 100 -16.70 10.04 -13.77
N VAL A 101 -16.38 10.67 -12.64
CA VAL A 101 -15.55 11.86 -12.53
C VAL A 101 -14.20 11.46 -11.97
N LEU A 102 -13.16 11.52 -12.81
CA LEU A 102 -11.80 11.11 -12.44
C LEU A 102 -11.09 12.14 -11.53
N GLN A 103 -11.43 13.42 -11.68
CA GLN A 103 -10.83 14.51 -10.90
C GLN A 103 -11.88 15.19 -10.05
N LEU A 104 -11.86 14.91 -8.74
CA LEU A 104 -12.77 15.55 -7.77
C LEU A 104 -12.65 17.07 -7.77
N SER A 105 -11.48 17.63 -8.07
CA SER A 105 -11.26 19.08 -8.10
C SER A 105 -12.03 19.81 -9.22
N LYS A 106 -12.60 19.07 -10.19
CA LYS A 106 -13.46 19.65 -11.24
C LYS A 106 -14.92 19.77 -10.82
N LEU A 107 -15.30 19.12 -9.72
CA LEU A 107 -16.65 19.25 -9.18
C LEU A 107 -16.78 20.62 -8.51
N PRO A 108 -17.96 21.27 -8.58
CA PRO A 108 -18.19 22.50 -7.87
C PRO A 108 -18.08 22.28 -6.35
N ASP A 109 -17.58 23.27 -5.62
CA ASP A 109 -17.38 23.17 -4.16
C ASP A 109 -18.67 22.89 -3.38
N THR A 110 -19.82 23.16 -4.00
CA THR A 110 -21.14 22.89 -3.41
C THR A 110 -21.53 21.42 -3.48
N HIS A 111 -20.88 20.62 -4.33
CA HIS A 111 -21.22 19.22 -4.56
C HIS A 111 -21.07 18.37 -3.30
N GLN A 112 -22.11 17.59 -2.97
CA GLN A 112 -22.15 16.82 -1.72
C GLN A 112 -20.99 15.79 -1.64
N ILE A 113 -20.64 15.12 -2.74
CA ILE A 113 -19.47 14.21 -2.80
C ILE A 113 -18.17 14.86 -2.30
N LEU A 114 -17.90 16.12 -2.68
CA LEU A 114 -16.68 16.81 -2.26
C LEU A 114 -16.73 17.11 -0.76
N LYS A 115 -17.89 17.55 -0.27
CA LYS A 115 -18.13 17.77 1.17
C LYS A 115 -17.93 16.48 1.96
N VAL A 116 -18.61 15.39 1.60
CA VAL A 116 -18.45 14.09 2.29
C VAL A 116 -16.99 13.64 2.28
N THR A 117 -16.32 13.73 1.13
CA THR A 117 -14.90 13.34 0.98
C THR A 117 -13.99 14.12 1.93
N THR A 118 -14.21 15.44 2.03
CA THR A 118 -13.38 16.39 2.79
C THR A 118 -13.77 16.52 4.26
N THR A 119 -15.00 16.17 4.66
CA THR A 119 -15.44 16.27 6.05
C THR A 119 -15.35 14.93 6.75
N CYS A 120 -15.83 13.83 6.16
CA CYS A 120 -15.89 12.52 6.83
C CYS A 120 -14.55 11.80 6.86
N HIS A 121 -13.59 12.29 7.65
CA HIS A 121 -12.29 11.64 7.79
C HIS A 121 -11.78 11.74 9.23
N THR A 122 -10.91 10.81 9.63
CA THR A 122 -10.23 10.86 10.92
C THR A 122 -8.84 11.51 10.84
N LEU A 123 -8.57 12.27 9.77
CA LEU A 123 -7.27 12.93 9.57
C LEU A 123 -6.99 13.97 10.64
N ILE A 124 -5.76 13.96 11.12
CA ILE A 124 -5.23 14.90 12.11
C ILE A 124 -3.99 15.55 11.51
N LYS A 125 -3.88 16.88 11.62
CA LYS A 125 -2.70 17.62 11.19
C LYS A 125 -1.73 17.77 12.36
N VAL A 126 -0.58 17.09 12.31
CA VAL A 126 0.49 17.15 13.32
C VAL A 126 1.75 17.71 12.64
N SER A 127 2.29 18.82 13.15
CA SER A 127 3.52 19.43 12.63
C SER A 127 3.52 19.65 11.10
N ASP A 128 2.41 20.20 10.60
CA ASP A 128 2.14 20.44 9.17
C ASP A 128 1.96 19.18 8.29
N GLN A 129 2.09 17.98 8.85
CA GLN A 129 1.81 16.72 8.16
C GLN A 129 0.40 16.19 8.49
N LEU A 130 -0.31 15.74 7.45
CA LEU A 130 -1.60 15.06 7.59
C LEU A 130 -1.37 13.59 7.91
N ASN A 131 -1.75 13.20 9.13
CA ASN A 131 -1.69 11.83 9.63
C ASN A 131 -3.09 11.22 9.69
N GLY A 132 -3.19 9.94 9.37
CA GLY A 132 -4.42 9.15 9.42
C GLY A 132 -4.39 8.01 8.40
N TYR A 133 -5.55 7.40 8.14
CA TYR A 133 -5.63 6.31 7.19
C TYR A 133 -5.29 6.75 5.76
N SER A 134 -4.56 5.91 5.03
CA SER A 134 -4.09 6.22 3.67
C SER A 134 -5.23 6.54 2.70
N PHE A 135 -6.37 5.86 2.85
CA PHE A 135 -7.54 6.11 2.00
C PHE A 135 -8.16 7.49 2.24
N ASP A 136 -8.29 7.92 3.50
CA ASP A 136 -8.82 9.23 3.87
C ASP A 136 -7.89 10.34 3.41
N ARG A 137 -6.57 10.14 3.57
CA ARG A 137 -5.56 11.09 3.12
C ARG A 137 -5.65 11.30 1.62
N LYS A 138 -5.73 10.23 0.83
CA LYS A 138 -5.80 10.30 -0.64
C LYS A 138 -7.09 10.92 -1.14
N MET A 139 -8.21 10.62 -0.48
CA MET A 139 -9.49 11.29 -0.70
C MET A 139 -9.38 12.81 -0.48
N PHE A 140 -8.79 13.22 0.64
CA PHE A 140 -8.62 14.63 0.99
C PHE A 140 -7.65 15.35 0.04
N ASP A 141 -6.50 14.73 -0.25
CA ASP A 141 -5.48 15.27 -1.17
C ASP A 141 -6.06 15.46 -2.58
N THR A 142 -6.89 14.52 -3.06
CA THR A 142 -7.51 14.60 -4.40
C THR A 142 -8.59 15.69 -4.48
N ALA A 143 -9.27 15.98 -3.37
CA ALA A 143 -10.19 17.10 -3.28
C ALA A 143 -9.46 18.45 -3.42
N LYS A 144 -8.15 18.51 -3.13
CA LYS A 144 -7.32 19.75 -3.07
C LYS A 144 -7.81 20.78 -2.06
N TRP A 145 -8.46 20.33 -0.98
CA TRP A 145 -8.89 21.20 0.10
C TRP A 145 -7.72 21.44 1.08
N LYS A 146 -7.73 22.60 1.73
CA LYS A 146 -6.74 22.93 2.76
C LYS A 146 -7.34 22.66 4.12
N PHE A 147 -6.61 21.92 4.96
CA PHE A 147 -7.01 21.70 6.34
C PHE A 147 -6.91 23.03 7.11
N ALA A 148 -8.05 23.55 7.54
CA ALA A 148 -8.13 24.75 8.38
C ALA A 148 -8.25 24.31 9.84
N ASN A 149 -7.36 24.81 10.71
CA ASN A 149 -7.47 24.59 12.15
C ASN A 149 -8.64 25.43 12.68
N GLY A 150 -9.77 24.78 12.92
CA GLY A 150 -10.91 25.35 13.64
C GLY A 150 -11.25 24.48 14.84
N THR A 151 -11.80 25.08 15.90
CA THR A 151 -12.43 24.35 17.01
C THR A 151 -13.69 23.66 16.50
N ALA A 152 -13.53 22.51 15.84
CA ALA A 152 -14.64 21.64 15.52
C ALA A 152 -14.97 20.83 16.78
N GLY A 153 -16.15 21.06 17.36
CA GLY A 153 -16.71 20.11 18.32
C GLY A 153 -16.94 18.79 17.60
N VAL A 154 -16.14 17.77 17.92
CA VAL A 154 -16.27 16.43 17.32
C VAL A 154 -16.50 15.43 18.45
N HIS A 155 -17.63 14.75 18.38
CA HIS A 155 -17.90 13.51 19.11
C HIS A 155 -17.40 12.32 18.28
N SER A 156 -16.85 11.31 18.94
CA SER A 156 -15.93 10.32 18.40
C SER A 156 -16.53 9.09 17.72
N ASP A 157 -17.81 9.01 17.40
CA ASP A 157 -18.38 7.72 16.99
C ASP A 157 -19.07 7.66 15.62
N TYR A 158 -20.00 8.54 15.24
CA TYR A 158 -20.63 8.43 13.91
C TYR A 158 -21.07 9.79 13.38
N GLY A 159 -20.64 10.14 12.16
CA GLY A 159 -21.11 11.32 11.40
C GLY A 159 -20.52 12.66 11.87
N LEU A 160 -19.81 13.35 10.97
CA LEU A 160 -19.39 14.72 11.24
C LEU A 160 -20.54 15.67 10.90
N ILE A 161 -21.03 16.38 11.91
CA ILE A 161 -22.03 17.44 11.77
C ILE A 161 -21.30 18.74 11.45
N GLY A 162 -21.41 19.21 10.21
CA GLY A 162 -20.84 20.48 9.78
C GLY A 162 -21.86 21.61 9.83
N GLN A 163 -21.67 22.58 10.73
CA GLN A 163 -22.43 23.83 10.70
C GLN A 163 -21.73 24.85 9.80
N ARG A 164 -22.45 25.39 8.81
CA ARG A 164 -21.93 26.48 7.97
C ARG A 164 -22.15 27.81 8.71
N LYS A 165 -21.10 28.61 8.87
CA LYS A 165 -21.17 29.95 9.47
C LYS A 165 -22.20 30.79 8.69
N GLY A 166 -23.32 31.14 9.32
CA GLY A 166 -24.42 31.93 8.74
C GLY A 166 -25.65 31.15 8.25
N ASN A 167 -25.65 29.81 8.29
CA ASN A 167 -26.84 29.00 8.00
C ASN A 167 -27.31 28.25 9.25
N GLU A 168 -28.59 28.36 9.55
CA GLU A 168 -29.30 27.61 10.58
C GLU A 168 -29.58 26.15 10.14
N CYS A 169 -28.63 25.47 9.49
CA CYS A 169 -28.81 24.08 9.07
C CYS A 169 -27.57 23.25 9.37
N TYR A 170 -27.80 22.03 9.86
CA TYR A 170 -26.76 21.03 10.07
C TYR A 170 -26.63 20.14 8.84
N ASN A 171 -25.39 19.93 8.37
CA ASN A 171 -25.14 18.92 7.33
C ASN A 171 -24.54 17.69 7.98
N VAL A 172 -25.17 16.55 7.73
CA VAL A 172 -24.75 15.22 8.15
C VAL A 172 -24.17 14.53 6.93
N PHE A 173 -22.98 13.97 7.08
CA PHE A 173 -22.28 13.27 6.01
C PHE A 173 -21.85 11.88 6.49
N MET A 174 -21.94 10.88 5.60
CA MET A 174 -21.59 9.50 5.91
C MET A 174 -20.82 8.83 4.76
N LYS A 175 -19.78 8.08 5.12
CA LYS A 175 -19.06 7.15 4.23
C LYS A 175 -19.30 5.72 4.71
N ARG A 176 -19.64 4.79 3.82
CA ARG A 176 -19.79 3.37 4.18
C ARG A 176 -19.54 2.45 2.99
N ALA A 177 -19.37 1.17 3.25
CA ALA A 177 -19.36 0.18 2.18
C ALA A 177 -20.73 0.16 1.46
N PRO A 178 -20.75 -0.05 0.12
CA PRO A 178 -21.95 0.12 -0.69
C PRO A 178 -23.13 -0.73 -0.20
N GLU A 179 -22.88 -1.96 0.28
CA GLU A 179 -23.88 -2.90 0.77
C GLU A 179 -24.58 -2.46 2.07
N PHE A 180 -23.96 -1.59 2.86
CA PHE A 180 -24.50 -1.14 4.15
C PHE A 180 -25.10 0.28 4.10
N ILE A 181 -24.76 1.08 3.10
CA ILE A 181 -25.26 2.47 3.03
C ILE A 181 -26.71 2.56 2.56
N ALA A 182 -27.18 1.57 1.78
CA ALA A 182 -28.52 1.62 1.21
C ALA A 182 -29.62 1.57 2.29
N LYS A 183 -29.37 0.86 3.41
CA LYS A 183 -30.31 0.73 4.54
C LYS A 183 -30.67 2.07 5.21
N PRO A 184 -29.70 2.95 5.56
CA PRO A 184 -30.00 4.26 6.12
C PRO A 184 -30.43 5.32 5.09
N CYS A 185 -30.28 5.07 3.78
CA CYS A 185 -30.62 6.03 2.74
C CYS A 185 -32.11 6.03 2.39
N ASP A 186 -32.60 7.16 1.88
CA ASP A 186 -33.94 7.26 1.30
C ASP A 186 -34.03 6.38 0.03
N PRO A 187 -34.99 5.44 -0.06
CA PRO A 187 -35.15 4.57 -1.22
C PRO A 187 -35.33 5.31 -2.55
N SER A 188 -35.83 6.55 -2.53
CA SER A 188 -35.98 7.39 -3.73
C SER A 188 -34.66 7.89 -4.31
N THR A 189 -33.59 7.87 -3.52
CA THR A 189 -32.24 8.28 -3.94
C THR A 189 -31.37 7.09 -4.35
N VAL A 190 -31.76 5.89 -3.93
CA VAL A 190 -31.03 4.65 -4.22
C VAL A 190 -31.50 4.11 -5.57
N PRO A 191 -30.59 3.89 -6.54
CA PRO A 191 -30.93 3.25 -7.80
C PRO A 191 -31.62 1.90 -7.59
N SER A 192 -32.68 1.61 -8.35
CA SER A 192 -33.44 0.35 -8.23
C SER A 192 -32.56 -0.90 -8.46
N ASN A 193 -31.49 -0.75 -9.25
CA ASN A 193 -30.51 -1.79 -9.53
C ASN A 193 -29.30 -1.76 -8.59
N TYR A 194 -29.26 -0.95 -7.52
CA TYR A 194 -28.06 -0.66 -6.73
C TYR A 194 -27.30 -1.90 -6.21
N CYS A 195 -28.00 -2.96 -5.81
CA CYS A 195 -27.36 -4.21 -5.37
C CYS A 195 -26.92 -5.13 -6.54
N GLU A 196 -27.57 -5.00 -7.70
CA GLU A 196 -27.37 -5.87 -8.87
C GLU A 196 -26.55 -5.18 -9.98
N VAL A 197 -26.15 -3.91 -9.80
CA VAL A 197 -25.46 -3.16 -10.84
C VAL A 197 -24.19 -3.90 -11.23
N HIS A 198 -24.13 -4.28 -12.50
CA HIS A 198 -22.93 -4.80 -13.14
C HIS A 198 -21.70 -3.94 -12.83
N LEU A 199 -21.88 -2.62 -12.67
CA LEU A 199 -20.83 -1.67 -12.35
C LEU A 199 -20.13 -1.92 -11.01
N LEU A 200 -20.86 -2.18 -9.91
CA LEU A 200 -20.25 -2.49 -8.61
C LEU A 200 -19.48 -3.81 -8.66
N LYS A 201 -20.08 -4.81 -9.31
CA LYS A 201 -19.43 -6.11 -9.55
C LYS A 201 -18.20 -5.98 -10.46
N LEU A 202 -18.24 -5.11 -11.47
CA LEU A 202 -17.14 -4.83 -12.38
C LEU A 202 -15.96 -4.20 -11.65
N TYR A 203 -16.21 -3.15 -10.84
CA TYR A 203 -15.14 -2.51 -10.07
C TYR A 203 -14.53 -3.46 -9.04
N THR A 204 -15.35 -4.21 -8.30
CA THR A 204 -14.85 -5.16 -7.30
C THR A 204 -14.08 -6.32 -7.93
N THR A 205 -14.52 -6.88 -9.07
CA THR A 205 -13.79 -7.94 -9.80
C THR A 205 -12.48 -7.44 -10.41
N GLN A 206 -12.41 -6.17 -10.79
CA GLN A 206 -11.17 -5.53 -11.24
C GLN A 206 -10.21 -5.15 -10.09
N GLY A 207 -10.58 -5.43 -8.83
CA GLY A 207 -9.76 -5.15 -7.66
C GLY A 207 -9.83 -3.70 -7.18
N TYR A 208 -10.83 -2.93 -7.61
CA TYR A 208 -11.10 -1.62 -7.04
C TYR A 208 -11.87 -1.75 -5.73
N ARG A 209 -11.56 -0.85 -4.80
CA ARG A 209 -12.32 -0.67 -3.56
C ARG A 209 -13.36 0.43 -3.78
N VAL A 210 -14.62 0.12 -3.50
CA VAL A 210 -15.74 1.07 -3.65
C VAL A 210 -16.27 1.47 -2.28
N ILE A 211 -16.47 2.76 -2.06
CA ILE A 211 -17.04 3.35 -0.84
C ILE A 211 -18.22 4.21 -1.27
N ALA A 212 -19.38 4.02 -0.67
CA ALA A 212 -20.53 4.85 -0.94
C ALA A 212 -20.57 6.08 -0.02
N LEU A 213 -21.12 7.17 -0.54
CA LEU A 213 -21.14 8.49 0.07
C LEU A 213 -22.59 8.97 0.19
N ALA A 214 -23.01 9.32 1.39
CA ALA A 214 -24.35 9.84 1.65
C ALA A 214 -24.31 11.16 2.42
N ALA A 215 -25.29 12.01 2.19
CA ALA A 215 -25.41 13.33 2.82
C ALA A 215 -26.86 13.64 3.18
N LYS A 216 -27.07 14.47 4.19
CA LYS A 216 -28.38 14.97 4.59
C LYS A 216 -28.24 16.36 5.17
N THR A 217 -29.13 17.26 4.78
CA THR A 217 -29.25 18.58 5.42
C THR A 217 -30.44 18.53 6.37
N MET A 218 -30.23 18.96 7.61
CA MET A 218 -31.24 18.96 8.66
C MET A 218 -31.42 20.35 9.26
N ASN A 219 -32.64 20.60 9.74
CA ASN A 219 -32.99 21.80 10.49
C ASN A 219 -32.33 21.80 11.89
N PRO A 220 -32.12 22.98 12.50
CA PRO A 220 -31.27 23.14 13.66
C PRO A 220 -31.97 22.81 14.99
N GLN A 221 -33.27 22.49 14.95
CA GLN A 221 -34.11 22.25 16.13
C GLN A 221 -33.92 20.86 16.77
N ILE A 222 -32.96 20.06 16.29
CA ILE A 222 -32.70 18.72 16.84
C ILE A 222 -31.72 18.82 18.00
N THR A 223 -32.17 18.38 19.18
CA THR A 223 -31.41 18.35 20.43
C THR A 223 -30.34 17.24 20.38
N TRP A 224 -29.15 17.54 20.92
CA TRP A 224 -28.06 16.59 21.11
C TRP A 224 -28.54 15.38 21.93
N GLY A 225 -28.70 14.22 21.29
CA GLY A 225 -29.23 13.00 21.93
C GLY A 225 -29.97 12.04 20.99
N MET A 226 -30.42 12.51 19.81
CA MET A 226 -31.15 11.68 18.85
C MET A 226 -30.23 11.06 17.77
N SER A 227 -29.22 10.29 18.18
CA SER A 227 -28.25 9.66 17.25
C SER A 227 -28.92 8.85 16.14
N HIS A 228 -30.02 8.16 16.49
CA HIS A 228 -30.79 7.37 15.53
C HIS A 228 -31.35 8.26 14.41
N GLU A 229 -31.92 9.43 14.71
CA GLU A 229 -32.56 10.28 13.71
C GLU A 229 -31.55 10.96 12.74
N VAL A 230 -30.30 11.11 13.20
CA VAL A 230 -29.18 11.60 12.40
C VAL A 230 -28.73 10.57 11.37
N GLU A 231 -28.81 9.28 11.70
CA GLU A 231 -28.29 8.19 10.86
C GLU A 231 -29.26 7.70 9.78
N PHE A 232 -30.55 8.05 9.82
CA PHE A 232 -31.56 7.63 8.84
C PHE A 232 -32.02 8.74 7.89
N LYS A 233 -32.62 8.36 6.76
CA LYS A 233 -33.11 9.25 5.69
C LYS A 233 -31.98 10.08 5.07
N LEU A 234 -30.83 9.45 4.84
CA LEU A 234 -29.72 10.07 4.13
C LEU A 234 -29.98 10.03 2.62
N GLU A 235 -29.49 11.02 1.88
CA GLU A 235 -29.49 10.99 0.42
C GLU A 235 -28.22 10.32 -0.08
N LEU A 236 -28.37 9.30 -0.95
CA LEU A 236 -27.22 8.66 -1.58
C LEU A 236 -26.65 9.57 -2.68
N THR A 237 -25.44 10.07 -2.46
CA THR A 237 -24.84 11.11 -3.31
C THR A 237 -23.91 10.58 -4.39
N GLY A 238 -23.31 9.41 -4.16
CA GLY A 238 -22.38 8.81 -5.10
C GLY A 238 -21.51 7.70 -4.51
N LEU A 239 -20.66 7.15 -5.36
CA LEU A 239 -19.64 6.16 -5.02
C LEU A 239 -18.25 6.75 -5.23
N SER A 240 -17.32 6.46 -4.34
CA SER A 240 -15.89 6.71 -4.47
C SER A 240 -15.20 5.41 -4.85
N VAL A 241 -14.42 5.42 -5.93
CA VAL A 241 -13.70 4.26 -6.45
C VAL A 241 -12.21 4.44 -6.26
N MET A 242 -11.58 3.49 -5.59
CA MET A 242 -10.17 3.52 -5.24
C MET A 242 -9.45 2.30 -5.80
N ARG A 243 -8.16 2.43 -6.11
CA ARG A 243 -7.31 1.35 -6.62
C ARG A 243 -5.98 1.32 -5.89
N ASN A 244 -5.40 0.14 -5.73
CA ASN A 244 -4.01 0.06 -5.30
C ASN A 244 -3.10 0.49 -6.45
N GLN A 245 -2.15 1.38 -6.16
CA GLN A 245 -1.16 1.78 -7.14
C GLN A 245 -0.12 0.65 -7.28
N SER A 246 0.10 0.18 -8.50
CA SER A 246 1.27 -0.65 -8.80
C SER A 246 2.50 0.23 -8.81
N LYS A 247 3.62 -0.26 -8.26
CA LYS A 247 4.90 0.46 -8.33
C LYS A 247 5.28 0.63 -9.80
N GLY A 248 5.44 1.88 -10.25
CA GLY A 248 5.82 2.20 -11.62
C GLY A 248 7.24 1.72 -11.96
N ARG A 249 7.37 0.92 -13.03
CA ARG A 249 8.60 0.37 -13.66
C ARG A 249 9.55 -0.43 -12.73
N ARG A 250 9.42 -1.77 -12.76
CA ARG A 250 10.55 -2.71 -12.52
C ARG A 250 10.99 -3.50 -13.75
N PHE A 251 10.16 -3.59 -14.79
CA PHE A 251 10.45 -4.37 -16.00
C PHE A 251 10.57 -3.42 -17.18
N GLY A 252 11.79 -3.02 -17.53
CA GLY A 252 12.06 -2.13 -18.67
C GLY A 252 13.06 -1.03 -18.36
N GLY A 253 14.27 -1.41 -17.95
CA GLY A 253 15.46 -0.60 -18.19
C GLY A 253 16.06 -1.07 -19.49
N SER A 254 15.98 -0.24 -20.53
CA SER A 254 16.79 -0.40 -21.74
C SER A 254 18.24 -0.55 -21.32
N ALA A 255 18.88 -1.63 -21.74
CA ALA A 255 20.33 -1.67 -21.81
C ALA A 255 20.75 -0.64 -22.86
N SER A 256 21.35 0.44 -22.42
CA SER A 256 22.17 1.34 -23.24
C SER A 256 23.40 1.67 -22.43
#